data_AF-A0A7Y6Q0A8-F1
#
_entry.id   AF-A0A7Y6Q0A8-F1
#
_cell.length_a   1.000
_cell.length_b   1.000
_cell.length_c   1.000
_cell.angle_alpha   90.00
_cell.angle_beta   90.00
_cell.angle_gamma   90.00
#
_symmetry.space_group_name_H-M   'P 1'
#
loop_
_entity.id
_entity.type
_entity.pdbx_description
1 polymer ?
#
loop_
_entity_poly.entity_id
_entity_poly.type
_entity_poly.pdbx_seq_one_letter_code
_entity_poly.pdbx_strand_id
1 'polypeptide(L)'
;MLAISLALSMGCGAGRPAEKHVSASPNTEQSLADGVRALCDAPARAEADPDWMKADGGRKASILGKHLVEGVENPRALQVANAAPDHQAGDLEAIVKEAGVSPCRLQQVWSPAPAPDAEPSGSAANE
;
A
#
# COMPACT_ATOMS: atom_id res chain seq x y z
N MET A 1 25.13 67.47 26.92
CA MET A 1 24.41 67.04 25.71
C MET A 1 23.69 65.74 26.07
N LEU A 2 22.37 65.75 26.29
CA LEU A 2 21.32 65.29 25.34
C LEU A 2 21.73 64.01 24.58
N ALA A 3 20.98 62.92 24.50
CA ALA A 3 19.53 62.76 24.59
C ALA A 3 19.08 61.34 24.99
N ILE A 4 17.84 61.29 25.47
CA ILE A 4 16.99 60.16 25.82
C ILE A 4 16.41 59.51 24.56
N SER A 5 16.21 58.19 24.58
CA SER A 5 15.13 57.54 23.81
C SER A 5 14.63 56.30 24.55
N LEU A 6 13.51 56.48 25.26
CA LEU A 6 12.59 55.43 25.64
C LEU A 6 11.87 54.92 24.39
N ALA A 7 11.69 53.61 24.29
CA ALA A 7 10.54 53.04 23.60
C ALA A 7 9.99 51.88 24.43
N LEU A 8 8.87 52.15 25.11
CA LEU A 8 7.97 51.13 25.64
C LEU A 8 7.26 50.45 24.47
N SER A 9 7.13 49.13 24.52
CA SER A 9 6.07 48.43 23.79
C SER A 9 5.51 47.34 24.71
N MET A 10 4.40 47.68 25.34
CA MET A 10 3.47 46.75 25.95
C MET A 10 2.87 45.88 24.85
N GLY A 11 3.04 44.57 24.97
CA GLY A 11 2.30 43.57 24.21
C GLY A 11 1.84 42.48 25.18
N CYS A 12 0.71 42.72 25.84
CA CYS A 12 -0.04 41.69 26.54
C CYS A 12 -1.01 41.07 25.53
N GLY A 13 -0.81 39.81 25.18
CA GLY A 13 -1.61 39.11 24.18
C GLY A 13 -1.63 37.62 24.45
N ALA A 14 -2.67 37.21 25.18
CA ALA A 14 -3.42 35.95 25.11
C ALA A 14 -2.69 34.62 24.80
N GLY A 15 -2.96 33.64 25.67
CA GLY A 15 -2.35 32.32 25.66
C GLY A 15 -2.50 31.52 24.38
N ARG A 16 -1.51 30.66 24.16
CA ARG A 16 -1.62 29.44 23.36
C ARG A 16 -0.94 28.32 24.14
N PRO A 17 -1.60 27.16 24.35
CA PRO A 17 -0.95 26.02 24.97
C PRO A 17 0.04 25.45 23.96
N ALA A 18 1.34 25.58 24.21
CA ALA A 18 2.35 24.84 23.45
C ALA A 18 2.32 23.39 23.94
N GLU A 19 1.39 22.65 23.34
CA GLU A 19 1.60 21.36 22.70
C GLU A 19 2.50 20.38 23.45
N LYS A 20 1.85 19.31 23.92
CA LYS A 20 2.46 18.08 24.43
C LYS A 20 3.72 17.76 23.62
N HIS A 21 4.84 17.62 24.32
CA HIS A 21 5.98 16.84 23.85
C HIS A 21 5.48 15.42 23.54
N VAL A 22 5.05 15.20 22.29
CA VAL A 22 5.00 13.86 21.71
C VAL A 22 6.41 13.59 21.24
N SER A 23 7.15 12.82 22.04
CA SER A 23 8.33 12.11 21.57
C SER A 23 7.91 11.26 20.38
N ALA A 24 8.07 11.79 19.17
CA ALA A 24 8.05 10.99 17.96
C ALA A 24 9.41 10.28 17.89
N SER A 25 9.48 9.06 18.40
CA SER A 25 10.56 8.14 18.04
C SER A 25 10.58 7.99 16.51
N PRO A 26 11.74 8.06 15.85
CA PRO A 26 11.85 7.91 14.40
C PRO A 26 11.79 6.42 14.02
N ASN A 27 10.60 5.84 14.11
CA ASN A 27 10.19 4.79 13.19
C ASN A 27 8.95 5.36 12.53
N THR A 28 9.14 6.03 11.40
CA THR A 28 8.06 6.51 10.55
C THR A 28 7.36 5.26 10.02
N GLU A 29 6.46 4.67 10.81
CA GLU A 29 5.72 3.48 10.42
C GLU A 29 4.94 3.81 9.15
N GLN A 30 5.33 3.18 8.04
CA GLN A 30 4.64 3.34 6.77
C GLN A 30 3.15 3.05 6.99
N SER A 31 2.30 3.98 6.56
CA SER A 31 0.84 3.81 6.60
C SER A 31 0.43 2.52 5.88
N LEU A 32 -0.63 1.88 6.35
CA LEU A 32 -1.22 0.73 5.65
C LEU A 32 -1.52 1.08 4.19
N ALA A 33 -2.05 2.27 3.92
CA ALA A 33 -2.37 2.70 2.56
C ALA A 33 -1.13 2.85 1.67
N ASP A 34 -0.01 3.33 2.21
CA ASP A 34 1.23 3.46 1.46
C ASP A 34 1.86 2.08 1.20
N GLY A 35 1.83 1.17 2.17
CA GLY A 35 2.27 -0.21 1.99
C GLY A 35 1.42 -0.98 0.98
N VAL A 36 0.09 -0.84 1.03
CA VAL A 36 -0.83 -1.46 0.07
C VAL A 36 -0.64 -0.87 -1.33
N ARG A 37 -0.45 0.45 -1.45
CA ARG A 37 -0.15 1.07 -2.74
C ARG A 37 1.15 0.51 -3.33
N ALA A 38 2.20 0.39 -2.50
CA ALA A 38 3.45 -0.23 -2.92
C ALA A 38 3.25 -1.69 -3.40
N LEU A 39 2.41 -2.50 -2.74
CA LEU A 39 2.04 -3.84 -3.22
C LEU A 39 1.32 -3.78 -4.57
N CYS A 40 0.31 -2.92 -4.70
CA CYS A 40 -0.49 -2.80 -5.90
C CYS A 40 0.32 -2.36 -7.14
N ASP A 41 1.42 -1.61 -6.92
CA ASP A 41 2.35 -1.16 -7.95
C ASP A 41 3.46 -2.18 -8.26
N ALA A 42 3.61 -3.24 -7.48
CA ALA A 42 4.64 -4.25 -7.67
C ALA A 42 4.65 -4.89 -9.08
N PRO A 43 3.50 -5.19 -9.73
CA PRO A 43 3.50 -5.69 -11.09
C PRO A 43 4.15 -4.73 -12.10
N ALA A 44 3.92 -3.41 -11.95
CA ALA A 44 4.52 -2.41 -12.83
C ALA A 44 6.05 -2.32 -12.63
N ARG A 45 6.52 -2.44 -11.39
CA ARG A 45 7.97 -2.50 -11.09
C ARG A 45 8.61 -3.77 -11.62
N ALA A 46 7.92 -4.91 -11.48
CA ALA A 46 8.36 -6.18 -12.03
C ALA A 46 8.45 -6.16 -13.55
N GLU A 47 7.48 -5.55 -14.24
CA GLU A 47 7.49 -5.39 -15.71
C GLU A 47 8.59 -4.43 -16.20
N ALA A 48 8.98 -3.46 -15.37
CA ALA A 48 10.09 -2.55 -15.65
C ALA A 48 11.47 -3.15 -15.34
N ASP A 49 11.52 -4.32 -14.69
CA ASP A 49 12.77 -5.01 -14.40
C ASP A 49 13.43 -5.50 -15.71
N PRO A 50 14.74 -5.22 -15.94
CA PRO A 50 15.41 -5.57 -17.19
C PRO A 50 15.42 -7.09 -17.48
N ASP A 51 15.25 -7.93 -16.46
CA ASP A 51 15.20 -9.37 -16.62
C ASP A 51 13.80 -9.91 -16.94
N TRP A 52 12.75 -9.09 -16.80
CA TRP A 52 11.36 -9.50 -17.05
C TRP A 52 11.11 -10.00 -18.47
N MET A 53 11.65 -9.28 -19.46
CA MET A 53 11.48 -9.61 -20.89
C MET A 53 12.18 -10.92 -21.27
N LYS A 54 13.16 -11.36 -20.49
CA LYS A 54 13.92 -12.60 -20.70
C LYS A 54 13.44 -13.74 -19.80
N ALA A 55 12.49 -13.47 -18.92
CA ALA A 55 12.01 -14.41 -17.93
C ALA A 55 10.86 -15.28 -18.47
N ASP A 56 10.92 -16.58 -18.19
CA ASP A 56 9.79 -17.50 -18.32
C ASP A 56 8.78 -17.30 -17.17
N GLY A 57 7.65 -18.03 -17.19
CA GLY A 57 6.60 -17.89 -16.19
C GLY A 57 7.08 -18.08 -14.74
N GLY A 58 7.99 -19.03 -14.49
CA GLY A 58 8.54 -19.28 -13.16
C GLY A 58 9.47 -18.15 -12.71
N ARG A 59 10.36 -17.69 -13.59
CA ARG A 59 11.25 -16.57 -13.30
C ARG A 59 10.49 -15.24 -13.15
N LYS A 60 9.41 -15.02 -13.92
CA LYS A 60 8.52 -13.86 -13.76
C LYS A 60 7.85 -13.84 -12.39
N ALA A 61 7.38 -15.00 -11.91
CA ALA A 61 6.84 -15.12 -10.56
C ALA A 61 7.89 -14.76 -9.49
N SER A 62 9.15 -15.18 -9.67
CA SER A 62 10.24 -14.78 -8.76
C SER A 62 10.55 -13.28 -8.80
N ILE A 63 10.58 -12.66 -9.99
CA ILE A 63 10.80 -11.21 -10.15
C ILE A 63 9.66 -10.44 -9.47
N LEU A 64 8.40 -10.85 -9.70
CA LEU A 64 7.25 -10.27 -9.02
C LEU A 64 7.36 -10.43 -7.49
N GLY A 65 7.73 -11.62 -7.00
CA GLY A 65 7.98 -11.91 -5.59
C GLY A 65 8.95 -10.92 -4.93
N LYS A 66 10.07 -10.63 -5.60
CA LYS A 66 11.04 -9.63 -5.15
C LYS A 66 10.42 -8.23 -5.03
N HIS A 67 9.70 -7.81 -6.08
CA HIS A 67 9.11 -6.47 -6.13
C HIS A 67 7.93 -6.28 -5.17
N LEU A 68 7.30 -7.35 -4.69
CA LEU A 68 6.20 -7.29 -3.72
C LEU A 68 6.62 -6.79 -2.33
N VAL A 69 7.83 -7.11 -1.90
CA VAL A 69 8.35 -6.68 -0.60
C VAL A 69 9.21 -5.42 -0.69
N GLU A 70 9.60 -5.03 -1.90
CA GLU A 70 10.42 -3.85 -2.15
C GLU A 70 9.65 -2.56 -1.85
N GLY A 71 10.15 -1.77 -0.89
CA GLY A 71 9.51 -0.52 -0.46
C GLY A 71 8.26 -0.70 0.42
N VAL A 72 7.96 -1.93 0.86
CA VAL A 72 6.89 -2.22 1.82
C VAL A 72 7.49 -2.36 3.21
N GLU A 73 7.23 -1.39 4.07
CA GLU A 73 7.69 -1.38 5.47
C GLU A 73 6.54 -1.66 6.44
N ASN A 74 5.29 -1.50 5.98
CA ASN A 74 4.13 -1.81 6.79
C ASN A 74 4.04 -3.33 7.06
N PRO A 75 4.04 -3.78 8.32
CA PRO A 75 4.10 -5.21 8.67
C PRO A 75 2.87 -5.99 8.18
N ARG A 76 1.72 -5.33 8.06
CA ARG A 76 0.49 -5.96 7.60
C ARG A 76 0.46 -6.14 6.09
N ALA A 77 0.95 -5.15 5.35
CA ALA A 77 1.18 -5.29 3.91
C ALA A 77 2.24 -6.39 3.63
N LEU A 78 3.33 -6.44 4.41
CA LEU A 78 4.33 -7.51 4.30
C LEU A 78 3.76 -8.90 4.58
N GLN A 79 2.82 -9.04 5.52
CA GLN A 79 2.16 -10.33 5.76
C GLN A 79 1.42 -10.83 4.52
N VAL A 80 0.70 -9.95 3.81
CA VAL A 80 0.01 -10.32 2.56
C VAL A 80 1.01 -10.67 1.45
N ALA A 81 2.11 -9.92 1.31
CA ALA A 81 3.16 -10.22 0.34
C ALA A 81 3.80 -11.62 0.53
N ASN A 82 3.88 -12.07 1.79
CA ASN A 82 4.49 -13.34 2.18
C ASN A 82 3.47 -14.45 2.47
N ALA A 83 2.17 -14.19 2.28
CA ALA A 83 1.13 -15.18 2.53
C ALA A 83 1.28 -16.36 1.55
N ALA A 84 0.70 -17.52 1.92
CA ALA A 84 0.67 -18.65 0.99
C ALA A 84 -0.18 -18.30 -0.25
N PRO A 85 0.16 -18.81 -1.44
CA PRO A 85 -0.54 -18.47 -2.69
C PRO A 85 -2.06 -18.65 -2.63
N ASP A 86 -2.53 -19.64 -1.87
CA ASP A 86 -3.96 -19.96 -1.71
C ASP A 86 -4.75 -18.88 -0.94
N HIS A 87 -4.06 -18.02 -0.17
CA HIS A 87 -4.67 -16.95 0.64
C HIS A 87 -4.37 -15.54 0.12
N GLN A 88 -3.31 -15.37 -0.69
CA GLN A 88 -2.83 -14.07 -1.17
C GLN A 88 -3.92 -13.20 -1.81
N ALA A 89 -4.77 -13.76 -2.67
CA ALA A 89 -5.79 -12.98 -3.37
C ALA A 89 -6.87 -12.43 -2.41
N GLY A 90 -7.34 -13.27 -1.48
CA GLY A 90 -8.36 -12.88 -0.48
C GLY A 90 -7.81 -11.90 0.54
N ASP A 91 -6.58 -12.13 1.03
CA ASP A 91 -5.91 -11.24 1.97
C ASP A 91 -5.61 -9.88 1.31
N LEU A 92 -5.19 -9.88 0.04
CA LEU A 92 -4.99 -8.65 -0.72
C LEU A 92 -6.30 -7.86 -0.86
N GLU A 93 -7.41 -8.51 -1.23
CA GLU A 93 -8.71 -7.82 -1.32
C GLU A 93 -9.13 -7.19 0.01
N ALA A 94 -8.95 -7.91 1.12
CA ALA A 94 -9.25 -7.41 2.45
C ALA A 94 -8.45 -6.15 2.80
N ILE A 95 -7.12 -6.16 2.59
CA ILE A 95 -6.28 -4.99 2.92
C ILE A 95 -6.49 -3.83 1.95
N VAL A 96 -6.77 -4.09 0.67
CA VAL A 96 -7.06 -3.07 -0.35
C VAL A 96 -8.34 -2.31 0.03
N LYS A 97 -9.38 -3.04 0.46
CA LYS A 97 -10.64 -2.46 0.94
C LYS A 97 -10.45 -1.66 2.23
N GLU A 98 -9.69 -2.19 3.19
CA GLU A 98 -9.41 -1.50 4.46
C GLU A 98 -8.61 -0.21 4.24
N ALA A 99 -7.60 -0.27 3.39
CA ALA A 99 -6.74 0.86 3.07
C ALA A 99 -7.41 1.90 2.16
N GLY A 100 -8.56 1.56 1.56
CA GLY A 100 -9.25 2.41 0.58
C GLY A 100 -8.42 2.66 -0.69
N VAL A 101 -7.54 1.73 -1.04
CA VAL A 101 -6.68 1.85 -2.23
C VAL A 101 -7.39 1.24 -3.43
N SER A 102 -7.55 2.01 -4.50
CA SER A 102 -8.09 1.51 -5.78
C SER A 102 -7.62 2.42 -6.91
N PRO A 103 -7.27 1.89 -8.10
CA PRO A 103 -7.25 0.47 -8.49
C PRO A 103 -6.00 -0.29 -7.98
N CYS A 104 -6.10 -1.62 -7.83
CA CYS A 104 -4.96 -2.48 -7.46
C CYS A 104 -4.65 -3.50 -8.57
N ARG A 105 -3.56 -3.29 -9.31
CA ARG A 105 -3.20 -4.15 -10.45
C ARG A 105 -2.80 -5.56 -10.02
N LEU A 106 -2.24 -5.69 -8.82
CA LEU A 106 -1.84 -6.97 -8.25
C LEU A 106 -3.02 -7.95 -8.10
N GLN A 107 -4.24 -7.45 -7.87
CA GLN A 107 -5.45 -8.28 -7.83
C GLN A 107 -5.71 -8.99 -9.17
N GLN A 108 -5.37 -8.38 -10.30
CA GLN A 108 -5.56 -9.00 -11.63
C GLN A 108 -4.54 -10.12 -11.89
N VAL A 109 -3.36 -10.02 -11.28
CA VAL A 109 -2.27 -11.00 -11.41
C VAL A 109 -2.53 -12.21 -10.52
N TRP A 110 -3.08 -11.99 -9.33
CA TRP A 110 -3.38 -13.03 -8.36
C TRP A 110 -4.82 -13.55 -8.41
N SER A 111 -5.70 -12.91 -9.17
CA SER A 111 -7.03 -13.47 -9.41
C SER A 111 -6.86 -14.84 -10.05
N PRO A 112 -7.48 -15.90 -9.50
CA PRO A 112 -7.53 -17.17 -10.20
C PRO A 112 -8.13 -16.90 -11.58
N ALA A 113 -7.58 -17.55 -12.61
CA ALA A 113 -8.20 -17.54 -13.93
C ALA A 113 -9.69 -17.88 -13.73
N PRO A 114 -10.63 -17.14 -14.35
CA PRO A 114 -12.04 -17.49 -14.26
C PRO A 114 -12.15 -18.97 -14.63
N ALA A 115 -12.76 -19.76 -13.77
CA ALA A 115 -13.00 -21.17 -14.06
C ALA A 115 -13.63 -21.24 -15.46
N PRO A 116 -13.03 -21.99 -16.42
CA PRO A 116 -13.64 -22.15 -17.72
C PRO A 116 -15.01 -22.78 -17.46
N ASP A 117 -16.05 -22.02 -17.77
CA ASP A 117 -17.43 -22.48 -17.82
C ASP A 117 -17.98 -23.00 -16.50
N ALA A 118 -18.43 -22.08 -15.64
CA ALA A 118 -19.72 -22.32 -14.99
C ALA A 118 -20.78 -22.28 -16.10
N GLU A 119 -20.91 -23.38 -16.87
CA GLU A 119 -22.08 -23.59 -17.72
C GLU A 119 -23.31 -23.32 -16.85
N PRO A 120 -24.23 -22.42 -17.25
CA PRO A 120 -25.53 -22.43 -16.65
C PRO A 120 -26.07 -23.83 -16.93
N SER A 121 -26.19 -24.66 -15.89
CA SER A 121 -27.02 -25.87 -15.93
C SER A 121 -28.43 -25.40 -16.24
N GLY A 122 -28.69 -25.21 -17.53
CA GLY A 122 -29.98 -24.93 -18.11
C GLY A 122 -30.85 -26.09 -17.67
N SER A 123 -31.73 -25.80 -16.73
CA SER A 123 -32.84 -26.67 -16.40
C SER A 123 -33.59 -26.90 -17.70
N ALA A 124 -33.40 -28.07 -18.31
CA ALA A 124 -34.32 -28.61 -19.29
C ALA A 124 -35.62 -28.91 -18.51
N ALA A 125 -36.44 -27.87 -18.37
CA ALA A 125 -37.82 -28.00 -17.94
C ALA A 125 -38.64 -28.39 -19.17
N ASN A 126 -39.20 -29.61 -19.10
CA ASN A 126 -40.46 -30.06 -19.69
C ASN A 126 -40.91 -29.44 -21.02
N GLU A 127 -40.95 -30.28 -22.07
CA GLU A 127 -42.17 -30.49 -22.85
C GLU A 127 -42.34 -31.98 -23.17
#